data_AF-A0A7J2Z1T5-F1
#
_entry.id   AF-A0A7J2Z1T5-F1
#
_cell.length_a   1.000
_cell.length_b   1.000
_cell.length_c   1.000
_cell.angle_alpha   90.00
_cell.angle_beta   90.00
_cell.angle_gamma   90.00
#
_symmetry.space_group_name_H-M   'P 1'
#
loop_
_entity.id
_entity.type
_entity.pdbx_description
1 polymer ?
#
loop_
_entity_poly.entity_id
_entity_poly.type
_entity_poly.pdbx_seq_one_letter_code
_entity_poly.pdbx_strand_id
1 'polypeptide(L)'
;MRTRVSQSLKSKKSRHSMSCRVFRRVFLVLLLSVFSLVFAQAGGQAGQASSKLKTTLCDLYKDLHSIIPTVAFVLFVLAGVSYAGGQFFGAETRAKAVSWSMSMVSGAVIGLLIMQVASVLITNLSGQQLSTICPNIK
;
A
#
# COMPACT_ATOMS: atom_id res chain seq x y z
N MET A 1 -33.18 -14.16 41.63
CA MET A 1 -32.04 -13.24 41.89
C MET A 1 -30.81 -13.70 41.11
N ARG A 2 -30.54 -13.20 39.90
CA ARG A 2 -29.23 -13.26 39.20
C ARG A 2 -29.32 -12.52 37.86
N THR A 3 -29.36 -11.19 37.89
CA THR A 3 -29.44 -10.33 36.69
C THR A 3 -28.59 -9.05 36.82
N ARG A 4 -27.40 -9.13 37.41
CA ARG A 4 -26.50 -7.96 37.56
C ARG A 4 -25.03 -8.24 37.24
N VAL A 5 -24.72 -8.88 36.11
CA VAL A 5 -23.30 -9.05 35.67
C VAL A 5 -23.06 -8.55 34.23
N SER A 6 -24.03 -7.88 33.59
CA SER A 6 -23.87 -7.43 32.19
C SER A 6 -23.52 -5.95 31.98
N GLN A 7 -23.35 -5.15 33.04
CA GLN A 7 -23.19 -3.68 32.87
C GLN A 7 -21.75 -3.15 32.94
N SER A 8 -20.78 -3.93 33.42
CA SER A 8 -19.41 -3.41 33.59
C SER A 8 -18.51 -3.46 32.34
N LEU A 9 -18.97 -4.08 31.24
CA LEU A 9 -18.15 -4.22 30.02
C LEU A 9 -18.45 -3.17 28.93
N LYS A 10 -19.47 -2.31 29.10
CA LYS A 10 -19.86 -1.35 28.06
C LYS A 10 -19.06 -0.04 28.08
N SER A 11 -18.39 0.30 29.18
CA SER A 11 -17.73 1.61 29.35
C SER A 11 -16.31 1.68 28.75
N LYS A 12 -15.57 0.56 28.65
CA LYS A 12 -14.21 0.56 28.07
C LYS A 12 -14.16 0.51 26.54
N LYS A 13 -15.29 0.31 25.86
CA LYS A 13 -15.37 0.20 24.39
C LYS A 13 -15.53 1.54 23.65
N SER A 14 -15.76 2.64 24.38
CA SER A 14 -16.00 3.97 23.77
C SER A 14 -14.76 4.84 23.63
N ARG A 15 -13.65 4.54 24.33
CA ARG A 15 -12.40 5.32 24.20
C ARG A 15 -11.45 4.84 23.10
N HIS A 16 -11.69 3.68 22.51
CA HIS A 16 -10.88 3.17 21.38
C HIS A 16 -11.41 3.61 19.99
N SER A 17 -12.65 4.11 19.90
CA SER A 17 -13.26 4.51 18.63
C SER A 17 -12.74 5.86 18.10
N MET A 18 -12.17 6.69 18.97
CA MET A 18 -11.67 8.01 18.58
C MET A 18 -10.27 7.97 17.95
N SER A 19 -9.44 6.98 18.33
CA SER A 19 -8.07 6.84 17.82
C SER A 19 -8.00 6.35 16.37
N CYS A 20 -9.01 5.61 15.88
CA CYS A 20 -9.10 5.19 14.47
C CYS A 20 -9.38 6.35 13.51
N ARG A 21 -10.08 7.41 13.95
CA ARG A 21 -10.44 8.54 13.06
C ARG A 21 -9.27 9.49 12.85
N VAL A 22 -8.43 9.69 13.86
CA VAL A 22 -7.28 10.59 13.79
C VAL A 22 -6.16 9.98 12.97
N PHE A 23 -5.81 8.70 13.19
CA PHE A 23 -4.76 8.03 12.41
C PHE A 23 -5.11 7.93 10.92
N ARG A 24 -6.38 7.64 10.58
CA ARG A 24 -6.86 7.65 9.19
C ARG A 24 -6.72 9.02 8.55
N ARG A 25 -7.01 10.12 9.27
CA ARG A 25 -6.88 11.48 8.73
C ARG A 25 -5.43 11.91 8.56
N VAL A 26 -4.56 11.58 9.53
CA VAL A 26 -3.12 11.87 9.44
C VAL A 26 -2.48 11.08 8.31
N PHE A 27 -2.81 9.79 8.16
CA PHE A 27 -2.33 8.97 7.05
C PHE A 27 -2.80 9.50 5.69
N LEU A 28 -4.07 9.92 5.58
CA LEU A 28 -4.62 10.48 4.34
C LEU A 28 -3.96 11.81 3.98
N VAL A 29 -3.71 12.69 4.96
CA VAL A 29 -3.00 13.97 4.75
C VAL A 29 -1.56 13.73 4.33
N LEU A 30 -0.87 12.76 4.94
CA LEU A 30 0.51 12.41 4.58
C LEU A 30 0.60 11.77 3.18
N LEU A 31 -0.38 10.94 2.81
CA LEU A 31 -0.50 10.41 1.44
C LEU A 31 -0.75 11.54 0.43
N LEU A 32 -1.61 12.50 0.77
CA LEU A 32 -1.92 13.64 -0.10
C LEU A 32 -0.72 14.57 -0.28
N SER A 33 0.06 14.84 0.77
CA SER A 33 1.25 15.68 0.68
C SER A 33 2.33 15.05 -0.19
N VAL A 34 2.54 13.74 -0.08
CA VAL A 34 3.50 13.01 -0.93
C VAL A 34 3.02 12.99 -2.37
N PHE A 35 1.72 12.79 -2.60
CA PHE A 35 1.13 12.78 -3.95
C PHE A 35 1.28 14.14 -4.65
N SER A 36 1.05 15.24 -3.94
CA SER A 36 1.24 16.60 -4.48
C SER A 36 2.72 16.90 -4.80
N LEU A 37 3.65 16.41 -3.98
CA LEU A 37 5.10 16.56 -4.23
C LEU A 37 5.55 15.83 -5.50
N VAL A 38 5.04 14.62 -5.74
CA VAL A 38 5.33 13.84 -6.95
C VAL A 38 4.75 14.53 -8.20
N PHE A 39 3.55 15.09 -8.10
CA PHE A 39 2.92 15.81 -9.23
C PHE A 39 3.59 17.16 -9.54
N ALA A 40 4.10 17.86 -8.54
CA ALA A 40 4.79 19.13 -8.73
C ALA A 40 6.10 19.00 -9.55
N GLN A 41 6.78 17.85 -9.46
CA GLN A 41 7.99 17.59 -10.26
C GLN A 41 7.70 17.27 -11.73
N ALA A 42 6.46 16.91 -12.08
CA ALA A 42 6.09 16.45 -13.42
C ALA A 42 5.54 17.55 -14.35
N GLY A 43 5.15 18.73 -13.82
CA GLY A 43 4.43 19.76 -14.58
C GLY A 43 5.28 20.83 -15.29
N GLY A 44 6.61 20.82 -15.14
CA GLY A 44 7.46 21.96 -15.50
C GLY A 44 7.85 22.14 -16.98
N GLN A 45 7.52 21.21 -17.89
CA GLN A 45 7.96 21.31 -19.28
C GLN A 45 6.86 20.78 -20.22
N ALA A 46 6.29 21.64 -21.07
CA ALA A 46 5.15 21.28 -21.93
C ALA A 46 5.48 21.23 -23.44
N GLY A 47 6.70 21.58 -23.88
CA GLY A 47 7.03 21.73 -25.30
C GLY A 47 8.00 20.70 -25.91
N GLN A 48 9.05 20.31 -25.19
CA GLN A 48 10.03 19.25 -25.59
C GLN A 48 9.90 17.96 -24.76
N ALA A 49 8.83 17.91 -23.96
CA ALA A 49 8.72 17.02 -22.83
C ALA A 49 8.19 15.64 -23.21
N SER A 50 7.42 15.47 -24.29
CA SER A 50 6.82 14.17 -24.64
C SER A 50 7.84 13.06 -24.89
N SER A 51 9.01 13.37 -25.46
CA SER A 51 10.06 12.37 -25.69
C SER A 51 10.80 12.02 -24.40
N LYS A 52 11.14 13.02 -23.57
CA LYS A 52 11.81 12.79 -22.29
C LYS A 52 10.88 12.16 -21.25
N LEU A 53 9.61 12.55 -21.19
CA LEU A 53 8.59 11.90 -20.35
C LEU A 53 8.45 10.44 -20.75
N LYS A 54 8.40 10.10 -22.04
CA LYS A 54 8.35 8.69 -22.47
C LYS A 54 9.55 7.90 -21.93
N THR A 55 10.76 8.43 -22.06
CA THR A 55 11.97 7.76 -21.54
C THR A 55 11.95 7.64 -20.02
N THR A 56 11.60 8.70 -19.29
CA THR A 56 11.54 8.69 -17.83
C THR A 56 10.44 7.77 -17.30
N LEU A 57 9.27 7.71 -17.95
CA LEU A 57 8.20 6.77 -17.59
C LEU A 57 8.63 5.33 -17.85
N CYS A 58 9.38 5.05 -18.94
CA CYS A 58 9.90 3.72 -19.20
C CYS A 58 10.90 3.26 -18.15
N ASP A 59 11.85 4.12 -17.74
CA ASP A 59 12.83 3.74 -16.72
C ASP A 59 12.19 3.61 -15.33
N LEU A 60 11.25 4.50 -15.00
CA LEU A 60 10.47 4.37 -13.77
C LEU A 60 9.65 3.06 -13.75
N TYR A 61 9.03 2.69 -14.88
CA TYR A 61 8.30 1.43 -14.99
C TYR A 61 9.21 0.21 -14.81
N LYS A 62 10.42 0.21 -15.39
CA LYS A 62 11.40 -0.88 -15.19
C LYS A 62 11.82 -1.01 -13.73
N ASP A 63 12.15 0.11 -13.08
CA ASP A 63 12.56 0.13 -11.67
C ASP A 63 11.43 -0.40 -10.77
N LEU A 64 10.19 0.05 -11.01
CA LEU A 64 9.02 -0.44 -10.29
C LEU A 64 8.81 -1.94 -10.52
N HIS A 65 8.93 -2.40 -11.76
CA HIS A 65 8.71 -3.80 -12.11
C HIS A 65 9.79 -4.73 -11.54
N SER A 66 11.01 -4.23 -11.35
CA SER A 66 12.10 -4.98 -10.70
C SER A 66 11.94 -5.02 -9.18
N ILE A 67 11.60 -3.90 -8.54
CA ILE A 67 11.61 -3.78 -7.07
C ILE A 67 10.33 -4.29 -6.41
N ILE A 68 9.17 -4.14 -7.05
CA ILE A 68 7.86 -4.53 -6.48
C ILE A 68 7.77 -6.03 -6.15
N PRO A 69 8.13 -6.98 -7.03
CA PRO A 69 8.03 -8.40 -6.70
C PRO A 69 8.96 -8.79 -5.54
N THR A 70 10.17 -8.21 -5.48
CA THR A 70 11.09 -8.42 -4.36
C THR A 70 10.50 -7.91 -3.04
N VAL A 71 9.97 -6.69 -3.03
CA VAL A 71 9.35 -6.12 -1.82
C VAL A 71 8.10 -6.88 -1.41
N ALA A 72 7.26 -7.30 -2.37
CA ALA A 72 6.08 -8.10 -2.10
C ALA A 72 6.44 -9.45 -1.46
N PHE A 73 7.47 -10.13 -1.98
CA PHE A 73 7.97 -11.38 -1.41
C PHE A 73 8.45 -11.19 0.04
N VAL A 74 9.25 -10.15 0.29
CA VAL A 74 9.75 -9.82 1.63
C VAL A 74 8.59 -9.51 2.58
N LEU A 75 7.59 -8.75 2.16
CA LEU A 75 6.38 -8.46 2.96
C LEU A 75 5.59 -9.72 3.31
N PHE A 76 5.47 -10.68 2.38
CA PHE A 76 4.82 -11.96 2.64
C PHE A 76 5.59 -12.78 3.67
N VAL A 77 6.91 -12.85 3.55
CA VAL A 77 7.76 -13.58 4.50
C VAL A 77 7.72 -12.94 5.88
N LEU A 78 7.85 -11.61 5.97
CA LEU A 78 7.74 -10.89 7.25
C LEU A 78 6.38 -11.10 7.91
N ALA A 79 5.29 -11.08 7.13
CA ALA A 79 3.95 -11.34 7.66
C ALA A 79 3.82 -12.76 8.21
N GLY A 80 4.41 -13.76 7.56
CA GLY A 80 4.45 -15.14 8.04
C GLY A 80 5.24 -15.26 9.34
N VAL A 81 6.44 -14.67 9.40
CA VAL A 81 7.30 -14.69 10.59
C VAL A 81 6.67 -13.91 11.74
N SER A 82 6.03 -12.77 11.50
CA SER A 82 5.35 -12.01 12.55
C SER A 82 4.11 -12.73 13.07
N TYR A 83 3.38 -13.44 12.20
CA TYR A 83 2.24 -14.26 12.62
C TYR A 83 2.69 -15.45 13.48
N ALA A 84 3.70 -16.19 13.03
CA ALA A 84 4.28 -17.31 13.78
C ALA A 84 4.93 -16.84 15.09
N GLY A 85 5.69 -15.74 15.04
CA GLY A 85 6.30 -15.10 16.20
C GLY A 85 5.25 -14.69 17.24
N GLY A 86 4.11 -14.17 16.79
CA GLY A 86 2.99 -13.79 17.66
C GLY A 86 2.41 -14.94 18.49
N GLN A 87 2.61 -16.20 18.08
CA GLN A 87 2.13 -17.37 18.82
C GLN A 87 2.99 -17.70 20.05
N PHE A 88 4.24 -17.23 20.09
CA PHE A 88 5.16 -17.45 21.21
C PHE A 88 5.02 -16.40 22.31
N PHE A 89 4.28 -15.31 22.06
CA PHE A 89 4.09 -14.24 23.03
C PHE A 89 2.71 -14.26 23.68
N GLY A 90 2.59 -13.62 24.84
CA GLY A 90 1.35 -13.54 25.61
C GLY A 90 0.17 -12.91 24.84
N ALA A 91 -1.04 -13.05 25.40
CA ALA A 91 -2.30 -12.70 24.75
C ALA A 91 -2.36 -11.26 24.17
N GLU A 92 -1.69 -10.30 24.81
CA GLU A 92 -1.67 -8.91 24.36
C GLU A 92 -0.76 -8.70 23.13
N THR A 93 0.43 -9.31 23.13
CA THR A 93 1.40 -9.21 22.03
C THR A 93 0.95 -10.02 20.82
N ARG A 94 0.29 -11.18 21.05
CA ARG A 94 -0.32 -11.99 19.98
C ARG A 94 -1.32 -11.17 19.17
N ALA A 95 -2.21 -10.42 19.84
CA ALA A 95 -3.20 -9.59 19.17
C ALA A 95 -2.56 -8.47 18.32
N LYS A 96 -1.46 -7.89 18.80
CA LYS A 96 -0.71 -6.85 18.07
C LYS A 96 0.04 -7.42 16.87
N ALA A 97 0.72 -8.54 17.04
CA ALA A 97 1.45 -9.23 15.97
C ALA A 97 0.53 -9.65 14.81
N VAL A 98 -0.67 -10.18 15.13
CA VAL A 98 -1.66 -10.53 14.10
C VAL A 98 -2.15 -9.30 13.34
N SER A 99 -2.39 -8.17 14.04
CA SER A 99 -2.83 -6.94 13.38
C SER A 99 -1.79 -6.36 12.41
N TRP A 100 -0.50 -6.42 12.76
CA TRP A 100 0.59 -5.99 11.88
C TRP A 100 0.74 -6.90 10.67
N SER A 101 0.68 -8.21 10.89
CA SER A 101 0.77 -9.21 9.81
C SER A 101 -0.31 -8.99 8.76
N MET A 102 -1.56 -8.77 9.19
CA MET A 102 -2.68 -8.50 8.29
C MET A 102 -2.53 -7.19 7.51
N SER A 103 -1.95 -6.14 8.12
CA SER A 103 -1.66 -4.90 7.41
C SER A 103 -0.58 -5.08 6.34
N MET A 104 0.44 -5.89 6.60
CA MET A 104 1.49 -6.20 5.61
C MET A 104 0.97 -7.03 4.44
N VAL A 105 0.18 -8.08 4.72
CA VAL A 105 -0.43 -8.93 3.68
C VAL A 105 -1.38 -8.12 2.80
N SER A 106 -2.27 -7.33 3.41
CA SER A 106 -3.21 -6.52 2.62
C SER A 106 -2.49 -5.46 1.77
N GLY A 107 -1.45 -4.82 2.30
CA GLY A 107 -0.59 -3.91 1.52
C GLY A 107 0.09 -4.60 0.33
N ALA A 108 0.66 -5.80 0.53
CA ALA A 108 1.28 -6.57 -0.54
C ALA A 108 0.29 -7.00 -1.63
N VAL A 109 -0.90 -7.48 -1.23
CA VAL A 109 -1.97 -7.87 -2.16
C VAL A 109 -2.45 -6.68 -2.97
N ILE A 110 -2.72 -5.54 -2.33
CA ILE A 110 -3.17 -4.32 -3.00
C ILE A 110 -2.08 -3.79 -3.95
N GLY A 111 -0.80 -3.83 -3.57
CA GLY A 111 0.31 -3.41 -4.43
C GLY A 111 0.41 -4.23 -5.72
N LEU A 112 0.28 -5.56 -5.62
CA LEU A 112 0.24 -6.44 -6.81
C LEU A 112 -0.98 -6.16 -7.69
N LEU A 113 -2.13 -5.88 -7.06
CA LEU A 113 -3.38 -5.58 -7.78
C LEU A 113 -3.26 -4.27 -8.57
N ILE A 114 -2.65 -3.24 -7.99
CA ILE A 114 -2.41 -1.95 -8.67
C ILE A 114 -1.50 -2.15 -9.89
N MET A 115 -0.47 -2.98 -9.81
CA MET A 115 0.41 -3.29 -10.96
C MET A 115 -0.37 -3.89 -12.13
N GLN A 116 -1.26 -4.84 -11.85
CA GLN A 116 -2.08 -5.47 -12.88
C GLN A 116 -3.02 -4.45 -13.54
N VAL A 117 -3.64 -3.58 -12.73
CA VAL A 117 -4.57 -2.56 -13.22
C VAL A 117 -3.84 -1.45 -14.00
N ALA A 118 -2.61 -1.10 -13.61
CA ALA A 118 -1.80 -0.09 -14.30
C ALA A 118 -1.51 -0.48 -15.75
N SER A 119 -1.09 -1.73 -16.00
CA SER A 119 -0.84 -2.23 -17.35
C SER A 119 -2.10 -2.20 -18.24
N VAL A 120 -3.27 -2.50 -17.66
CA VAL A 120 -4.56 -2.44 -18.36
C VAL A 120 -4.93 -0.99 -18.69
N LEU A 121 -4.78 -0.05 -17.76
CA LEU A 121 -5.07 1.37 -17.97
C LEU A 121 -4.19 1.97 -19.07
N ILE A 122 -2.89 1.70 -19.07
CA ILE A 122 -1.97 2.25 -20.07
C ILE A 122 -2.27 1.71 -21.47
N THR A 123 -2.64 0.43 -21.59
CA THR A 123 -3.01 -0.18 -22.87
C THR A 123 -4.27 0.45 -23.45
N ASN A 124 -5.27 0.74 -22.61
CA ASN A 124 -6.51 1.39 -23.04
C ASN A 124 -6.33 2.88 -23.40
N LEU A 125 -5.46 3.60 -22.69
CA LEU A 125 -5.21 5.03 -22.92
C LEU A 125 -4.28 5.31 -24.11
N SER A 126 -3.30 4.43 -24.35
CA SER A 126 -2.29 4.63 -25.41
C SER A 126 -2.66 4.00 -26.75
N GLY A 127 -3.67 3.11 -26.78
CA GLY A 127 -4.07 2.38 -28.00
C GLY A 127 -2.97 1.48 -28.58
N GLN A 128 -1.85 1.32 -27.86
CA GLN A 128 -0.67 0.56 -28.26
C GLN A 128 -0.22 -0.33 -27.10
N GLN A 129 0.41 -1.46 -27.41
CA GLN A 129 0.98 -2.32 -26.36
C GLN A 129 2.19 -1.64 -25.72
N LEU A 130 2.30 -1.76 -24.39
CA LEU A 130 3.39 -1.17 -23.59
C LEU A 130 4.79 -1.60 -24.08
N SER A 131 4.89 -2.80 -24.65
CA SER A 131 6.06 -3.37 -25.31
C SER A 131 6.56 -2.55 -26.51
N THR A 132 5.68 -1.81 -27.19
CA THR A 132 6.04 -0.94 -28.34
C THR A 132 6.54 0.43 -27.88
N ILE A 133 6.16 0.87 -26.67
CA ILE A 133 6.53 2.18 -26.11
C ILE A 133 7.86 2.09 -25.35
N CYS A 134 8.14 0.95 -24.70
CA CYS A 134 9.36 0.69 -23.97
C CYS A 134 9.96 -0.66 -24.43
N PRO A 135 10.84 -0.68 -25.44
CA PRO A 135 11.34 -1.92 -26.06
C PRO A 135 12.33 -2.72 -25.20
N ASN A 136 12.51 -2.39 -23.92
CA ASN A 136 13.52 -2.98 -23.04
C ASN A 136 12.89 -3.45 -21.71
N ILE A 137 11.77 -4.17 -21.81
CA ILE A 137 11.18 -4.91 -20.69
C ILE A 137 11.36 -6.38 -21.06
N LYS A 138 12.45 -6.98 -20.57
CA LYS A 138 12.63 -8.43 -20.52
C LYS A 138 12.64 -8.85 -19.06
#